data_AF-A0A7Y4T3G0-F1
#
_entry.id   AF-A0A7Y4T3G0-F1
#
_cell.length_a   1.000
_cell.length_b   1.000
_cell.length_c   1.000
_cell.angle_alpha   90.00
_cell.angle_beta   90.00
_cell.angle_gamma   90.00
#
_symmetry.space_group_name_H-M   'P 1'
#
loop_
_entity.id
_entity.type
_entity.pdbx_description
1 polymer ?
#
loop_
_entity_poly.entity_id
_entity_poly.type
_entity_poly.pdbx_seq_one_letter_code
_entity_poly.pdbx_strand_id
1 'polypeptide(L)'
;MDYNRPPKLERRKYSDVGSMFFFKNLPYFFAALFLAMIYVWNVNSIEREIRKNQILIEEIKKLKWDYWSLKSGIMYNSIESEVSKKVEDQNILVHDKAPKMLVRVEN
;
A
#
# COMPACT_ATOMS: atom_id res chain seq x y z
N MET A 1 -62.12 54.76 -0.53
CA MET A 1 -61.25 53.93 -1.36
C MET A 1 -60.02 53.61 -0.54
N ASP A 2 -60.04 52.44 0.09
CA ASP A 2 -59.01 51.95 1.00
C ASP A 2 -57.89 51.31 0.17
N TYR A 3 -56.66 51.77 0.32
CA TYR A 3 -55.50 51.17 -0.34
C TYR A 3 -54.59 50.57 0.72
N ASN A 4 -54.79 49.27 0.94
CA ASN A 4 -53.95 48.42 1.77
C ASN A 4 -52.55 48.31 1.14
N ARG A 5 -51.63 49.19 1.56
CA ARG A 5 -50.21 49.10 1.16
C ARG A 5 -49.60 47.88 1.86
N PRO A 6 -48.91 46.99 1.13
CA PRO A 6 -48.26 45.85 1.78
C PRO A 6 -47.24 46.37 2.82
N PRO A 7 -47.12 45.68 3.97
CA PRO A 7 -46.18 46.09 5.02
C PRO A 7 -44.77 46.12 4.44
N LYS A 8 -44.06 47.23 4.65
CA LYS A 8 -42.67 47.41 4.19
C LYS A 8 -41.79 46.36 4.89
N LEU A 9 -41.32 45.37 4.15
CA LEU A 9 -40.42 44.34 4.67
C LEU A 9 -39.09 45.00 5.07
N GLU A 10 -38.80 44.99 6.38
CA GLU A 10 -37.54 45.48 6.94
C GLU A 10 -36.38 44.57 6.51
N ARG A 11 -35.66 44.98 5.46
CA ARG A 11 -34.52 44.22 4.91
C ARG A 11 -33.35 44.04 5.87
N ARG A 12 -33.28 44.82 6.97
CA ARG A 12 -32.18 44.76 7.96
C ARG A 12 -32.27 43.57 8.91
N LYS A 13 -33.46 43.06 9.19
CA LYS A 13 -33.63 42.02 10.21
C LYS A 13 -33.03 40.66 9.80
N TYR A 14 -32.87 40.42 8.49
CA TYR A 14 -32.34 39.18 7.93
C TYR A 14 -30.82 39.20 7.67
N SER A 15 -30.15 40.37 7.73
CA SER A 15 -28.69 40.44 7.63
C SER A 15 -27.98 40.02 8.91
N ASP A 16 -28.64 40.21 10.05
CA ASP A 16 -27.99 40.07 11.37
C ASP A 16 -28.08 38.63 11.91
N VAL A 17 -29.09 37.86 11.51
CA VAL A 17 -29.19 36.44 11.87
C VAL A 17 -28.07 35.63 11.25
N GLY A 18 -27.78 35.86 9.96
CA GLY A 18 -26.69 35.19 9.26
C GLY A 18 -25.35 35.45 9.95
N SER A 19 -25.00 36.73 10.16
CA SER A 19 -23.75 37.12 10.81
C SER A 19 -23.64 36.55 12.23
N MET A 20 -24.71 36.56 13.01
CA MET A 20 -24.73 35.98 14.36
C MET A 20 -24.43 34.47 14.36
N PHE A 21 -24.96 33.71 13.40
CA PHE A 21 -24.63 32.29 13.25
C PHE A 21 -23.18 32.07 12.81
N PHE A 22 -22.64 32.91 11.91
CA PHE A 22 -21.23 32.83 11.50
C PHE A 22 -20.28 33.13 12.66
N PHE A 23 -20.52 34.17 13.45
CA PHE A 23 -19.69 34.49 14.62
C PHE A 23 -19.76 33.41 15.70
N LYS A 24 -20.91 32.76 15.89
CA LYS A 24 -21.05 31.66 16.87
C LYS A 24 -20.33 30.38 16.46
N ASN A 25 -20.25 30.10 15.15
CA ASN A 25 -19.60 28.89 14.61
C ASN A 25 -18.17 29.13 14.09
N LEU A 26 -17.67 30.36 14.18
CA LEU A 26 -16.32 30.76 13.80
C LEU A 26 -15.19 29.83 14.34
N PRO A 27 -15.20 29.39 15.63
CA PRO A 27 -14.15 28.51 16.13
C PRO A 27 -14.11 27.13 15.42
N TYR A 28 -15.26 26.61 14.99
CA TYR A 28 -15.31 25.35 14.22
C TYR A 28 -14.72 25.49 12.83
N PHE A 29 -14.90 26.65 12.19
CA PHE A 29 -14.29 26.93 10.89
C PHE A 29 -12.76 27.00 11.01
N PHE A 30 -12.25 27.66 12.05
CA PHE A 30 -10.81 27.67 12.33
C PHE A 30 -10.26 26.28 12.64
N ALA A 31 -11.00 25.45 13.38
CA ALA A 31 -10.62 24.07 13.64
C ALA A 31 -10.51 23.26 12.34
N ALA A 32 -11.47 23.40 11.42
CA ALA A 32 -11.45 22.75 10.12
C ALA A 32 -10.30 23.25 9.23
N LEU A 33 -10.06 24.57 9.22
CA LEU A 33 -8.96 25.19 8.47
C LEU A 33 -7.60 24.73 8.99
N PHE A 34 -7.44 24.63 10.31
CA PHE A 34 -6.23 24.13 10.95
C PHE A 34 -5.96 22.66 10.56
N LEU A 35 -7.00 21.82 10.57
CA LEU A 35 -6.88 20.43 10.13
C LEU A 35 -6.53 20.33 8.65
N ALA A 36 -7.13 21.18 7.81
CA ALA A 36 -6.82 21.25 6.37
C ALA A 36 -5.38 21.69 6.12
N MET A 37 -4.84 22.66 6.88
CA MET A 37 -3.43 23.05 6.78
C MET A 37 -2.49 21.90 7.14
N ILE A 38 -2.76 21.17 8.22
CA ILE A 38 -1.98 20.00 8.62
C ILE A 38 -2.03 18.91 7.53
N TYR A 39 -3.21 18.70 6.93
CA TYR A 39 -3.38 17.73 5.86
C TYR A 39 -2.55 18.11 4.61
N VAL A 40 -2.64 19.36 4.14
CA VAL A 40 -1.86 19.85 2.99
C VAL A 40 -0.36 19.77 3.27
N TRP A 41 0.06 20.11 4.50
CA TRP A 41 1.45 19.98 4.93
C TRP A 41 1.95 18.53 4.82
N ASN A 42 1.18 17.56 5.32
CA ASN A 42 1.53 16.15 5.25
C ASN A 42 1.60 15.64 3.81
N VAL A 43 0.67 16.06 2.96
CA VAL A 43 0.60 15.61 1.56
C VAL A 43 1.80 16.09 0.72
N ASN A 44 2.28 17.31 0.93
CA ASN A 44 3.39 17.88 0.14
C ASN A 44 4.73 17.11 0.30
N SER A 45 4.85 16.28 1.33
CA SER A 45 6.05 15.47 1.58
C SER A 45 6.04 14.14 0.84
N ILE A 46 4.89 13.71 0.32
CA ILE A 46 4.70 12.35 -0.22
C ILE A 46 5.37 12.18 -1.59
N GLU A 47 5.41 13.21 -2.44
CA GLU A 47 5.92 13.09 -3.81
C GLU A 47 7.41 12.73 -3.88
N ARG A 48 8.23 13.32 -3.00
CA ARG A 48 9.67 13.01 -2.92
C ARG A 48 9.93 11.65 -2.27
N GLU A 49 9.12 11.27 -1.31
CA GLU A 49 9.25 9.99 -0.61
C GLU A 49 8.79 8.80 -1.48
N ILE A 50 7.76 9.00 -2.32
CA ILE A 50 7.33 7.99 -3.31
C ILE A 50 8.47 7.70 -4.31
N ARG A 51 9.18 8.72 -4.79
CA ARG A 51 10.26 8.52 -5.76
C ARG A 51 11.43 7.72 -5.18
N LYS A 52 11.80 7.98 -3.93
CA LYS A 52 12.82 7.19 -3.22
C LYS A 52 12.35 5.75 -3.00
N ASN A 53 11.09 5.55 -2.64
CA ASN A 53 10.52 4.23 -2.42
C ASN A 53 10.51 3.39 -3.72
N GLN A 54 10.21 4.00 -4.87
CA GLN A 54 10.27 3.31 -6.16
C GLN A 54 11.67 2.78 -6.47
N ILE A 55 12.72 3.58 -6.24
CA ILE A 55 14.12 3.17 -6.45
C ILE A 55 14.47 1.99 -5.54
N LEU A 56 14.12 2.07 -4.25
CA LEU A 56 14.34 0.98 -3.29
C LEU A 56 13.61 -0.31 -3.68
N ILE A 57 12.38 -0.22 -4.19
CA ILE A 57 11.60 -1.37 -4.67
C ILE A 57 12.26 -1.99 -5.91
N GLU A 58 12.79 -1.17 -6.83
CA GLU A 58 13.52 -1.65 -8.00
C GLU A 58 14.82 -2.37 -7.61
N GLU A 59 15.58 -1.85 -6.64
CA GLU A 59 16.80 -2.48 -6.13
C GLU A 59 16.51 -3.85 -5.49
N ILE A 60 15.47 -3.94 -4.65
CA ILE A 60 15.02 -5.21 -4.05
C ILE A 60 14.61 -6.20 -5.13
N LYS A 61 13.89 -5.74 -6.16
CA LYS A 61 13.45 -6.60 -7.27
C LYS A 61 14.63 -7.14 -8.06
N LYS A 62 15.66 -6.33 -8.31
CA LYS A 62 16.88 -6.73 -9.00
C LYS A 62 17.65 -7.78 -8.20
N LEU A 63 17.87 -7.53 -6.90
CA LEU A 63 18.55 -8.48 -6.02
C LEU A 63 17.79 -9.82 -5.92
N LYS A 64 16.46 -9.77 -5.87
CA LYS A 64 15.62 -10.97 -5.90
C LYS A 64 15.79 -11.72 -7.22
N TRP A 65 15.83 -11.03 -8.35
CA TRP A 65 16.03 -11.69 -9.64
C TRP A 65 17.40 -12.38 -9.73
N ASP A 66 18.47 -11.73 -9.27
CA ASP A 66 19.82 -12.30 -9.21
C ASP A 66 19.89 -13.52 -8.28
N TYR A 67 19.18 -13.50 -7.14
CA TYR A 67 19.08 -14.66 -6.27
C TYR A 67 18.33 -15.82 -6.93
N TRP A 68 17.21 -15.56 -7.60
CA TRP A 68 16.41 -16.59 -8.26
C TRP A 68 17.14 -17.21 -9.45
N SER A 69 17.91 -16.42 -10.21
CA SER A 69 18.72 -16.91 -11.32
C SER A 69 19.93 -17.72 -10.84
N LEU A 70 20.59 -17.29 -9.76
CA LEU A 70 21.67 -18.08 -9.14
C LEU A 70 21.13 -19.38 -8.55
N LYS A 71 20.00 -19.31 -7.84
CA LYS A 71 19.34 -20.49 -7.27
C LYS A 71 18.87 -21.45 -8.37
N SER A 72 18.33 -20.97 -9.49
CA SER A 72 17.94 -21.84 -10.60
C SER A 72 19.15 -22.49 -11.28
N GLY A 73 20.28 -21.78 -11.38
CA GLY A 73 21.54 -22.34 -11.86
C GLY A 73 22.09 -23.43 -10.94
N ILE A 74 22.08 -23.21 -9.62
CA ILE A 74 22.48 -24.24 -8.65
C ILE A 74 21.49 -25.40 -8.69
N MET A 75 20.19 -25.12 -8.73
CA MET A 75 19.13 -26.13 -8.79
C MET A 75 19.25 -26.97 -10.05
N TYR A 76 19.56 -26.41 -11.21
CA TYR A 76 19.85 -27.15 -12.44
C TYR A 76 21.04 -28.12 -12.26
N ASN A 77 22.13 -27.65 -11.65
CA ASN A 77 23.30 -28.48 -11.37
C ASN A 77 23.11 -29.47 -10.21
N SER A 78 22.08 -29.29 -9.39
CA SER A 78 21.73 -30.17 -8.26
C SER A 78 20.46 -30.98 -8.49
N ILE A 79 19.84 -30.87 -9.66
CA ILE A 79 18.82 -31.83 -10.10
C ILE A 79 19.52 -33.18 -10.18
N GLU A 80 19.02 -34.11 -9.37
CA GLU A 80 19.55 -35.46 -9.21
C GLU A 80 19.71 -36.20 -10.55
N SER A 81 18.91 -35.87 -11.58
CA SER A 81 19.04 -36.47 -12.91
C SER A 81 20.27 -36.03 -13.71
N GLU A 82 20.79 -34.80 -13.52
CA GLU A 82 22.04 -34.34 -14.16
C GLU A 82 23.25 -34.80 -13.37
N VAL A 83 23.17 -34.76 -12.03
CA VAL A 83 24.21 -35.32 -11.16
C VAL A 83 24.34 -36.83 -11.40
N SER A 84 23.23 -37.57 -11.52
CA SER A 84 23.27 -39.00 -11.84
C SER A 84 23.94 -39.27 -13.19
N LYS A 85 23.70 -38.46 -14.23
CA LYS A 85 24.38 -38.60 -15.55
C LYS A 85 25.87 -38.28 -15.50
N LYS A 86 26.28 -37.23 -14.76
CA LYS A 86 27.71 -36.87 -14.58
C LYS A 86 28.46 -37.87 -13.70
N VAL A 87 27.76 -38.56 -12.82
CA VAL A 87 28.30 -39.53 -11.86
C VAL A 87 28.20 -40.97 -12.38
N GLU A 88 27.38 -41.24 -13.39
CA GLU A 88 27.32 -42.50 -14.13
C GLU A 88 28.64 -42.77 -14.88
N ASP A 89 29.26 -41.71 -15.42
CA ASP A 89 30.63 -41.76 -15.97
C ASP A 89 31.69 -42.08 -14.90
N GLN A 90 31.35 -41.92 -13.61
CA GLN A 90 32.20 -42.22 -12.46
C GLN A 90 31.85 -43.53 -11.73
N ASN A 91 30.99 -44.40 -12.30
CA ASN A 91 30.61 -45.70 -11.72
C ASN A 91 30.02 -45.62 -10.29
N ILE A 92 29.35 -44.53 -9.91
CA ILE A 92 28.62 -44.47 -8.62
C ILE A 92 27.12 -44.60 -8.90
N LEU A 93 26.54 -45.73 -8.49
CA LEU A 93 25.14 -46.08 -8.69
C LEU A 93 24.23 -45.24 -7.77
N VAL A 94 23.57 -44.22 -8.32
CA VAL A 94 22.56 -43.46 -7.58
C VAL A 94 21.25 -44.26 -7.60
N HIS A 95 20.78 -44.65 -6.41
CA HIS A 95 19.67 -45.57 -6.26
C HIS A 95 18.32 -44.84 -6.48
N ASP A 96 17.66 -45.14 -7.60
CA ASP A 96 16.36 -44.59 -8.05
C ASP A 96 15.17 -45.19 -7.29
N LYS A 97 15.09 -44.97 -5.97
CA LYS A 97 13.90 -45.33 -5.18
C LYS A 97 13.46 -44.16 -4.33
N ALA A 98 12.34 -43.55 -4.73
CA ALA A 98 11.64 -42.56 -3.93
C ALA A 98 11.40 -43.07 -2.50
N PRO A 99 11.62 -42.23 -1.47
CA PRO A 99 11.57 -42.66 -0.08
C PRO A 99 10.15 -43.13 0.27
N LYS A 100 10.03 -44.38 0.74
CA LYS A 100 8.76 -44.93 1.21
C LYS A 100 8.47 -44.39 2.60
N MET A 101 7.32 -43.73 2.76
CA MET A 101 6.81 -43.30 4.05
C MET A 101 6.54 -44.55 4.92
N LEU A 102 7.21 -44.67 6.06
CA LEU A 102 6.90 -45.70 7.04
C LEU A 102 5.62 -45.31 7.78
N VAL A 103 4.51 -45.98 7.49
CA VAL A 103 3.28 -45.85 8.28
C VAL A 103 3.48 -46.63 9.57
N ARG A 104 3.46 -45.92 10.70
CA ARG A 104 3.46 -46.54 12.03
C ARG A 104 2.13 -47.27 12.22
N VAL A 105 2.17 -48.60 12.26
CA VAL A 105 1.02 -49.42 12.69
C VAL A 105 1.05 -49.46 14.21
N GLU A 106 0.09 -48.80 14.85
CA GLU A 106 -0.16 -48.95 16.29
C GLU A 106 -0.88 -50.28 16.53
N ASN A 107 -0.39 -51.03 17.52
CA ASN A 107 -0.95 -52.28 18.02
C ASN A 107 -1.59 -52.02 19.38
#